data_AF-A0A521PQR6-F1
#
_entry.id   AF-A0A521PQR6-F1
#
_cell.length_a   1.000
_cell.length_b   1.000
_cell.length_c   1.000
_cell.angle_alpha   90.00
_cell.angle_beta   90.00
_cell.angle_gamma   90.00
#
_symmetry.space_group_name_H-M   'P 1'
#
loop_
_entity.id
_entity.type
_entity.pdbx_description
1 polymer ?
#
loop_
_entity_poly.entity_id
_entity_poly.type
_entity_poly.pdbx_seq_one_letter_code
_entity_poly.pdbx_strand_id
1 'polypeptide(L)'
;MTILNALKGAGGDFEVQRILGAFGTIVYIMTAPALVWAGKVQVSFEGFCMAYPAGLGGCVLTCAGAIALKDRQLAKAKAEGL
;
A
#
# COMPACT_ATOMS: atom_id res chain seq x y z
N MET A 1 -17.72 5.81 6.94
CA MET A 1 -16.30 6.14 7.16
C MET A 1 -15.78 6.79 5.89
N THR A 2 -15.09 7.93 5.97
CA THR A 2 -14.46 8.55 4.80
C THR A 2 -13.10 7.89 4.52
N ILE A 3 -12.67 7.83 3.26
CA ILE A 3 -11.34 7.29 2.86
C ILE A 3 -10.19 7.98 3.61
N LEU A 4 -10.32 9.28 3.89
CA LEU A 4 -9.33 10.04 4.64
C LEU A 4 -9.17 9.56 6.09
N ASN A 5 -10.22 9.02 6.70
CA ASN A 5 -10.14 8.47 8.05
C ASN A 5 -9.35 7.15 8.10
N ALA A 6 -9.29 6.39 7.00
CA ALA A 6 -8.49 5.17 6.93
C ALA A 6 -6.97 5.45 6.95
N LEU A 7 -6.57 6.68 6.58
CA LEU A 7 -5.18 7.13 6.59
C LEU A 7 -4.70 7.61 7.96
N LYS A 8 -5.62 7.74 8.92
CA LYS A 8 -5.32 8.15 10.28
C LYS A 8 -4.93 6.94 11.14
N GLY A 9 -3.98 7.14 12.04
CA GLY A 9 -3.55 6.16 13.03
C GLY A 9 -4.46 6.13 14.26
N ALA A 10 -4.09 5.30 15.25
CA ALA A 10 -4.83 5.18 16.50
C ALA A 10 -4.91 6.50 17.31
N GLY A 11 -3.98 7.43 17.07
CA GLY A 11 -4.00 8.77 17.68
C GLY A 11 -4.89 9.80 16.97
N GLY A 12 -5.54 9.44 15.86
CA GLY A 12 -6.42 10.36 15.10
C GLY A 12 -5.69 11.27 14.10
N ASP A 13 -4.35 11.29 14.13
CA ASP A 13 -3.51 11.98 13.17
C ASP A 13 -3.20 11.13 11.94
N PHE A 14 -2.88 11.80 10.84
CA PHE A 14 -2.45 11.16 9.61
C PHE A 14 -1.09 10.48 9.81
N GLU A 15 -1.00 9.20 9.43
CA GLU A 15 0.25 8.47 9.52
C GLU A 15 0.96 8.44 8.17
N VAL A 16 2.22 8.89 8.17
CA VAL A 16 3.07 8.94 6.97
C VAL A 16 3.13 7.58 6.27
N GLN A 17 3.25 6.47 7.00
CA GLN A 17 3.27 5.12 6.42
C GLN A 17 1.96 4.75 5.72
N ARG A 18 0.81 5.11 6.29
CA ARG A 18 -0.50 4.85 5.69
C ARG A 18 -0.70 5.68 4.43
N ILE A 19 -0.28 6.95 4.47
CA ILE A 19 -0.31 7.86 3.31
C ILE A 19 0.62 7.35 2.20
N LEU A 20 1.87 7.03 2.52
CA LEU A 20 2.84 6.54 1.53
C LEU A 20 2.39 5.21 0.92
N GLY A 21 1.84 4.30 1.72
CA GLY A 21 1.31 3.04 1.23
C GLY A 21 0.11 3.23 0.30
N ALA A 22 -0.85 4.09 0.67
CA ALA A 22 -1.99 4.42 -0.16
C ALA A 22 -1.56 5.11 -1.47
N PHE A 23 -0.66 6.09 -1.37
CA PHE A 23 -0.14 6.82 -2.54
C PHE A 23 0.64 5.90 -3.48
N GLY A 24 1.55 5.08 -2.95
CA GLY A 24 2.31 4.12 -3.75
C GLY A 24 1.42 3.10 -4.46
N THR A 25 0.33 2.68 -3.82
CA THR A 25 -0.67 1.80 -4.46
C THR A 25 -1.39 2.50 -5.61
N ILE A 26 -1.78 3.77 -5.46
CA ILE A 26 -2.38 4.57 -6.54
C ILE A 26 -1.40 4.74 -7.70
N VAL A 27 -0.13 5.04 -7.39
CA VAL A 27 0.92 5.15 -8.41
C VAL A 27 1.03 3.84 -9.19
N TYR A 28 1.06 2.68 -8.51
CA TYR A 28 1.07 1.38 -9.19
C TYR A 28 -0.16 1.17 -10.10
N ILE A 29 -1.36 1.47 -9.58
CA ILE A 29 -2.62 1.32 -10.33
C ILE A 29 -2.61 2.10 -11.65
N MET A 30 -2.06 3.31 -11.63
CA MET A 30 -2.06 4.18 -12.81
C MET A 30 -0.88 3.89 -13.73
N THR A 31 0.32 3.74 -13.17
CA THR A 31 1.57 3.69 -13.95
C THR A 31 1.81 2.35 -14.60
N ALA A 32 1.49 1.23 -13.96
CA ALA A 32 1.76 -0.09 -14.53
C ALA A 32 0.95 -0.33 -15.83
N PRO A 33 -0.36 -0.06 -15.91
CA PRO A 33 -1.11 -0.15 -17.17
C PRO A 33 -0.65 0.90 -18.20
N ALA A 34 -0.36 2.13 -17.77
CA ALA A 34 0.06 3.21 -18.67
C ALA A 34 1.39 2.89 -19.36
N LEU A 35 2.36 2.30 -18.66
CA LEU A 35 3.66 1.90 -19.22
C LEU A 35 3.53 0.74 -20.22
N VAL A 36 2.61 -0.19 -19.98
CA VAL A 36 2.29 -1.27 -20.92
C VAL A 36 1.62 -0.70 -22.18
N TRP A 37 0.62 0.17 -22.00
CA TRP A 37 -0.06 0.85 -23.12
C TRP A 37 0.90 1.70 -23.96
N ALA A 38 1.81 2.43 -23.32
CA ALA A 38 2.83 3.24 -24.00
C ALA A 38 3.97 2.41 -24.64
N GLY A 39 3.91 1.07 -24.55
CA GLY A 39 4.93 0.17 -25.10
C GLY A 39 6.30 0.29 -24.44
N LYS A 40 6.38 0.88 -23.25
CA LYS A 40 7.62 1.00 -22.46
C LYS A 40 7.94 -0.27 -21.67
N VAL A 41 6.92 -1.09 -21.43
CA VAL A 41 7.04 -2.43 -20.86
C VAL A 41 6.44 -3.41 -21.86
N GLN A 42 7.27 -4.27 -22.45
CA GLN A 42 6.83 -5.27 -23.41
C GLN A 42 6.46 -6.56 -22.69
N VAL A 43 5.16 -6.81 -22.58
CA VAL A 43 4.57 -8.03 -22.02
C VAL A 43 3.34 -8.41 -22.86
N SER A 44 2.98 -9.70 -22.90
CA SER A 44 1.70 -10.08 -23.49
C SER A 44 0.55 -9.53 -22.64
N PHE A 45 -0.56 -9.17 -23.29
CA PHE A 45 -1.75 -8.69 -22.59
C PHE A 45 -2.24 -9.69 -21.53
N GLU A 46 -2.29 -10.97 -21.90
CA GLU A 46 -2.67 -12.06 -20.98
C GLU A 46 -1.70 -12.17 -19.79
N GLY A 47 -0.38 -12.09 -20.04
CA GLY A 47 0.63 -12.12 -18.99
C GLY A 47 0.49 -10.94 -18.03
N PHE A 48 0.20 -9.74 -18.55
CA PHE A 48 -0.07 -8.57 -17.73
C PHE A 48 -1.33 -8.75 -16.87
N CYS A 49 -2.44 -9.22 -17.44
CA CYS A 49 -3.69 -9.43 -16.72
C CYS A 49 -3.56 -10.45 -15.58
N MET A 50 -2.68 -11.45 -15.74
CA MET A 50 -2.39 -12.42 -14.67
C MET A 50 -1.48 -11.85 -13.58
N ALA A 51 -0.48 -11.03 -13.94
CA ALA A 51 0.51 -10.51 -13.00
C ALA A 51 0.08 -9.23 -12.28
N TYR A 52 -0.71 -8.38 -12.92
CA TYR A 52 -1.12 -7.08 -12.39
C TYR A 52 -1.93 -7.17 -11.07
N PRO A 53 -2.91 -8.09 -10.92
CA PRO A 53 -3.58 -8.32 -9.64
C PRO A 53 -2.62 -8.77 -8.53
N ALA A 54 -1.59 -9.56 -8.87
CA ALA A 54 -0.59 -9.99 -7.91
C ALA A 54 0.27 -8.82 -7.42
N GLY A 55 0.67 -7.91 -8.32
CA GLY A 55 1.38 -6.70 -7.95
C GLY A 55 0.53 -5.75 -7.09
N LEU A 56 -0.76 -5.59 -7.40
CA LEU A 56 -1.70 -4.84 -6.57
C LEU A 56 -1.82 -5.46 -5.17
N GLY A 57 -1.95 -6.79 -5.10
CA GLY A 57 -1.91 -7.54 -3.85
C GLY A 57 -0.63 -7.28 -3.07
N GLY A 58 0.52 -7.28 -3.74
CA GLY A 58 1.82 -6.95 -3.14
C GLY A 58 1.85 -5.55 -2.51
N CYS A 59 1.35 -4.52 -3.20
CA CYS A 59 1.26 -3.16 -2.66
C CYS A 59 0.42 -3.10 -1.38
N VAL A 60 -0.77 -3.71 -1.41
CA VAL A 60 -1.72 -3.71 -0.28
C VAL A 60 -1.16 -4.51 0.90
N LEU A 61 -0.65 -5.73 0.66
CA LEU A 61 -0.13 -6.61 1.71
C LEU A 61 1.12 -6.03 2.37
N THR A 62 2.01 -5.42 1.59
CA THR A 62 3.22 -4.79 2.14
C THR A 62 2.87 -3.60 3.04
N CYS A 63 1.91 -2.76 2.60
CA CYS A 63 1.41 -1.64 3.40
C CYS A 63 0.74 -2.13 4.69
N ALA A 64 -0.21 -3.06 4.58
CA ALA A 64 -0.93 -3.61 5.72
C ALA A 64 0.02 -4.32 6.71
N GLY A 65 1.00 -5.07 6.19
CA GLY A 65 2.01 -5.74 6.99
C GLY A 65 2.91 -4.77 7.74
N ALA A 66 3.40 -3.71 7.07
CA ALA A 66 4.22 -2.69 7.72
C ALA A 66 3.45 -1.97 8.84
N ILE A 67 2.18 -1.63 8.62
CA ILE A 67 1.32 -1.03 9.63
C ILE A 67 1.12 -1.98 10.81
N ALA A 68 0.78 -3.25 10.54
CA ALA A 68 0.56 -4.25 11.59
C ALA A 68 1.81 -4.48 12.45
N LEU A 69 2.98 -4.53 11.82
CA LEU A 69 4.26 -4.66 12.53
C LEU A 69 4.53 -3.44 13.41
N LYS A 70 4.35 -2.22 12.88
CA LYS A 70 4.48 -1.00 13.69
C LYS A 70 3.49 -1.00 14.85
N ASP A 71 2.21 -1.26 14.60
CA ASP A 71 1.16 -1.21 15.62
C ASP A 71 1.44 -2.21 16.75
N ARG A 72 2.01 -3.39 16.41
CA ARG A 72 2.51 -4.36 17.39
C ARG A 72 3.67 -3.81 18.23
N GLN A 73 4.63 -3.11 17.63
CA GLN A 73 5.75 -2.50 18.37
C GLN A 73 5.27 -1.38 19.29
N LEU A 74 4.33 -0.55 18.83
CA LEU A 74 3.72 0.51 19.65
C LEU A 74 2.94 -0.07 20.85
N ALA A 75 2.17 -1.13 20.63
CA ALA A 75 1.47 -1.81 21.71
C ALA A 75 2.45 -2.42 22.73
N LYS A 76 3.55 -3.01 22.25
CA LYS A 76 4.60 -3.55 23.11
C LYS A 76 5.28 -2.45 23.95
N ALA A 77 5.68 -1.34 23.33
CA ALA A 77 6.30 -0.21 24.03
C ALA A 77 5.40 0.32 25.17
N LYS A 78 4.10 0.49 24.89
CA LYS A 78 3.12 0.91 25.91
C LYS A 78 2.99 -0.09 27.07
N ALA A 79 3.03 -1.39 26.78
CA ALA A 79 2.97 -2.42 27.82
C ALA A 79 4.24 -2.46 28.68
N GLU A 80 5.39 -2.08 28.11
CA GLU A 80 6.67 -2.00 28.79
C GLU A 80 6.89 -0.65 29.52
N GLY A 81 5.93 0.28 29.44
CA GLY A 81 5.99 1.57 30.14
C GLY A 81 6.96 2.59 29.54
N LEU A 82 7.33 2.40 28.27
CA LEU A 82 8.15 3.31 27.47
C LEU A 82 7.29 4.32 26.69
#